data_AF-A0A2G2PCT2-F1
#
_entry.id   AF-A0A2G2PCT2-F1
#
_cell.length_a   1.000
_cell.length_b   1.000
_cell.length_c   1.000
_cell.angle_alpha   90.00
_cell.angle_beta   90.00
_cell.angle_gamma   90.00
#
_symmetry.space_group_name_H-M   'P 1'
#
loop_
_entity.id
_entity.type
_entity.pdbx_description
1 polymer ?
#
loop_
_entity_poly.entity_id
_entity_poly.type
_entity_poly.pdbx_seq_one_letter_code
_entity_poly.pdbx_strand_id
1 'polypeptide(L)'
;MSDILSDIEDFINNFNSNNDTDFAIDTIRVKFSKQHKLDSLKELGKWSKLKKNSNILNKLKRRLNDDEVTSVYRLETHDIYYYNMQEPPKYRNAMMVIFGIKQYHQAPPPKQLITKILSTLKNISNIDICFDVGIKPNLNKLKDIFDLTQYISKDGIFTDTYYINKTDIPMLKKITIYNKAFKNNLGFDLWRFEAKISIPNYRYLALPLNEFKSITDIAKATND
;
A
#
# COMPACT_ATOMS: atom_id res chain seq x y z
N MET A 1 -2.64 26.33 -3.01
CA MET A 1 -2.87 25.38 -1.89
C MET A 1 -2.38 24.05 -2.42
N SER A 2 -1.30 23.49 -1.86
CA SER A 2 -0.72 22.27 -2.41
C SER A 2 -1.67 21.08 -2.21
N ASP A 3 -1.64 20.17 -3.16
CA ASP A 3 -2.40 18.92 -3.15
C ASP A 3 -1.64 17.90 -2.29
N ILE A 4 -2.34 17.24 -1.35
CA ILE A 4 -1.74 16.27 -0.42
C ILE A 4 -0.93 15.19 -1.16
N LEU A 5 -1.41 14.77 -2.34
CA LEU A 5 -0.68 13.80 -3.16
C LEU A 5 0.66 14.36 -3.64
N SER A 6 0.65 15.61 -4.12
CA SER A 6 1.86 16.28 -4.63
C SER A 6 2.86 16.50 -3.50
N ASP A 7 2.42 16.89 -2.30
CA ASP A 7 3.32 17.06 -1.14
C ASP A 7 4.06 15.76 -0.80
N ILE A 8 3.38 14.61 -0.86
CA ILE A 8 3.99 13.30 -0.60
C ILE A 8 4.92 12.89 -1.74
N GLU A 9 4.50 13.07 -2.99
CA GLU A 9 5.33 12.79 -4.15
C GLU A 9 6.61 13.63 -4.13
N ASP A 10 6.52 14.92 -3.83
CA ASP A 10 7.65 15.84 -3.75
C ASP A 10 8.61 15.45 -2.61
N PHE A 11 8.08 15.07 -1.44
CA PHE A 11 8.90 14.56 -0.33
C PHE A 11 9.69 13.31 -0.75
N ILE A 12 9.02 12.34 -1.39
CA ILE A 12 9.65 11.09 -1.85
C ILE A 12 10.66 11.37 -2.97
N ASN A 13 10.33 12.21 -3.94
CA ASN A 13 11.20 12.54 -5.07
C ASN A 13 12.46 13.29 -4.61
N ASN A 14 12.33 14.19 -3.63
CA ASN A 14 13.47 14.85 -3.01
C ASN A 14 14.39 13.83 -2.32
N PHE A 15 13.82 12.91 -1.55
CA PHE A 15 14.59 11.84 -0.92
C PHE A 15 15.31 10.97 -1.96
N ASN A 16 14.59 10.52 -3.00
CA ASN A 16 15.13 9.70 -4.10
C ASN A 16 16.35 10.37 -4.75
N SER A 17 16.22 11.65 -5.09
CA SER A 17 17.28 12.44 -5.75
C SER A 17 18.55 12.57 -4.91
N ASN A 18 18.40 12.57 -3.58
CA ASN A 18 19.52 12.73 -2.64
C ASN A 18 20.13 11.40 -2.17
N ASN A 19 19.53 10.25 -2.50
CA ASN A 19 19.88 8.95 -1.91
C ASN A 19 20.06 7.82 -2.93
N ASP A 20 20.07 8.11 -4.24
CA ASP A 20 20.23 7.10 -5.30
C ASP A 20 19.25 5.92 -5.14
N THR A 21 17.96 6.23 -5.10
CA THR A 21 16.87 5.25 -4.98
C THR A 21 15.66 5.71 -5.79
N ASP A 22 14.71 4.80 -6.02
CA ASP A 22 13.50 5.05 -6.81
C ASP A 22 12.27 4.56 -6.03
N PHE A 23 11.99 5.18 -4.89
CA PHE A 23 10.79 4.88 -4.12
C PHE A 23 9.56 5.49 -4.79
N ALA A 24 8.46 4.74 -4.78
CA ALA A 24 7.19 5.17 -5.34
C ALA A 24 6.02 4.81 -4.41
N ILE A 25 4.89 5.49 -4.55
CA ILE A 25 3.67 5.15 -3.82
C ILE A 25 3.00 3.95 -4.52
N ASP A 26 2.74 2.87 -3.78
CA ASP A 26 1.94 1.74 -4.27
C ASP A 26 0.47 1.87 -3.88
N THR A 27 0.20 2.22 -2.62
CA THR A 27 -1.16 2.22 -2.06
C THR A 27 -1.35 3.40 -1.10
N ILE A 28 -2.52 4.03 -1.13
CA ILE A 28 -2.92 5.07 -0.17
C ILE A 28 -4.14 4.58 0.64
N ARG A 29 -4.14 4.84 1.94
CA ARG A 29 -5.27 4.55 2.84
C ARG A 29 -5.67 5.77 3.65
N VAL A 30 -6.98 6.02 3.71
CA VAL A 30 -7.55 7.17 4.42
C VAL A 30 -8.74 6.74 5.26
N LYS A 31 -8.62 6.89 6.58
CA LYS A 31 -9.76 6.78 7.50
C LYS A 31 -10.59 8.07 7.42
N PHE A 32 -11.91 7.93 7.28
CA PHE A 32 -12.82 9.07 7.19
C PHE A 32 -14.17 8.82 7.86
N SER A 33 -14.83 9.91 8.28
CA SER A 33 -16.21 9.88 8.79
C SER A 33 -17.20 9.94 7.63
N LYS A 34 -18.03 8.91 7.49
CA LYS A 34 -19.01 8.84 6.39
C LYS A 34 -20.04 9.95 6.47
N GLN A 35 -20.49 10.29 7.67
CA GLN A 35 -21.49 11.34 7.90
C GLN A 35 -21.13 12.67 7.23
N HIS A 36 -19.84 12.99 7.16
CA HIS A 36 -19.37 14.28 6.64
C HIS A 36 -18.78 14.22 5.23
N LYS A 37 -18.46 13.02 4.72
CA LYS A 37 -17.67 12.87 3.48
C LYS A 37 -18.33 12.01 2.42
N LEU A 38 -19.28 11.15 2.78
CA LEU A 38 -19.80 10.13 1.87
C LEU A 38 -20.53 10.76 0.67
N ASP A 39 -21.30 11.82 0.89
CA ASP A 39 -22.07 12.44 -0.21
C ASP A 39 -21.16 13.15 -1.21
N SER A 40 -20.16 13.91 -0.75
CA SER A 40 -19.11 14.47 -1.63
C SER A 40 -18.30 13.39 -2.36
N LEU A 41 -18.10 12.21 -1.76
CA LEU A 41 -17.46 11.10 -2.47
C LEU A 41 -18.35 10.51 -3.56
N LYS A 42 -19.68 10.48 -3.38
CA LYS A 42 -20.62 9.99 -4.40
C LYS A 42 -20.66 10.90 -5.63
N GLU A 43 -20.37 12.18 -5.47
CA GLU A 43 -20.25 13.13 -6.59
C GLU A 43 -19.06 12.83 -7.51
N LEU A 44 -18.06 12.07 -7.02
CA LEU A 44 -16.87 11.72 -7.81
C LEU A 44 -17.10 10.59 -8.82
N GLY A 45 -18.24 9.88 -8.73
CA GLY A 45 -18.60 8.81 -9.66
C GLY A 45 -19.43 7.69 -9.01
N LYS A 46 -19.65 6.61 -9.76
CA LYS A 46 -20.55 5.53 -9.34
C LYS A 46 -19.88 4.55 -8.38
N TRP A 47 -20.33 4.53 -7.13
CA TRP A 47 -19.91 3.55 -6.13
C TRP A 47 -20.79 2.30 -6.14
N SER A 48 -20.20 1.14 -6.42
CA SER A 48 -20.91 -0.14 -6.48
C SER A 48 -20.44 -1.07 -5.37
N LYS A 49 -21.38 -1.61 -4.59
CA LYS A 49 -21.07 -2.63 -3.58
C LYS A 49 -20.58 -3.91 -4.24
N LEU A 50 -19.46 -4.46 -3.76
CA LEU A 50 -18.95 -5.74 -4.26
C LEU A 50 -19.85 -6.90 -3.83
N LYS A 51 -20.03 -7.88 -4.72
CA LYS A 51 -20.74 -9.14 -4.42
C LYS A 51 -19.97 -9.92 -3.35
N LYS A 52 -20.71 -10.53 -2.40
CA LYS A 52 -20.17 -11.26 -1.23
C LYS A 52 -19.13 -12.34 -1.58
N ASN A 53 -19.25 -12.96 -2.76
CA ASN A 53 -18.37 -14.05 -3.20
C ASN A 53 -17.47 -13.64 -4.37
N SER A 54 -17.27 -12.34 -4.61
CA SER A 54 -16.39 -11.88 -5.69
C SER A 54 -14.92 -12.16 -5.36
N ASN A 55 -14.15 -12.57 -6.37
CA ASN A 55 -12.70 -12.77 -6.24
C ASN A 55 -11.97 -11.52 -5.72
N ILE A 56 -12.45 -10.33 -6.08
CA ILE A 56 -11.92 -9.05 -5.61
C ILE A 56 -12.12 -8.90 -4.09
N LEU A 57 -13.32 -9.18 -3.59
CA LEU A 57 -13.59 -9.11 -2.14
C LEU A 57 -12.73 -10.11 -1.36
N ASN A 58 -12.57 -11.34 -1.87
CA ASN A 58 -11.70 -12.34 -1.24
C ASN A 58 -10.23 -11.90 -1.23
N LYS A 59 -9.74 -11.28 -2.31
CA LYS A 59 -8.40 -10.68 -2.37
C LYS A 59 -8.25 -9.53 -1.36
N LEU A 60 -9.28 -8.71 -1.20
CA LEU A 60 -9.27 -7.59 -0.25
C LEU A 60 -9.25 -8.06 1.21
N LYS A 61 -10.08 -9.04 1.57
CA LYS A 61 -10.10 -9.63 2.92
C LYS A 61 -8.73 -10.20 3.33
N ARG A 62 -8.07 -10.92 2.42
CA ARG A 62 -6.68 -11.39 2.64
C ARG A 62 -5.66 -10.27 2.88
N ARG A 63 -5.90 -9.05 2.38
CA ARG A 63 -5.01 -7.89 2.52
C ARG A 63 -5.39 -6.98 3.68
N LEU A 64 -6.64 -7.06 4.13
CA LEU A 64 -7.27 -6.18 5.10
C LEU A 64 -7.85 -7.12 6.17
N ASN A 65 -7.08 -7.41 7.22
CA ASN A 65 -7.38 -8.33 8.33
C ASN A 65 -8.84 -8.83 8.37
N ASP A 66 -9.01 -10.16 8.25
CA ASP A 66 -10.19 -10.86 7.70
C ASP A 66 -11.57 -10.54 8.32
N ASP A 67 -11.65 -9.99 9.54
CA ASP A 67 -12.93 -9.89 10.27
C ASP A 67 -13.68 -8.55 10.09
N GLU A 68 -13.04 -7.50 9.57
CA GLU A 68 -13.62 -6.16 9.62
C GLU A 68 -14.42 -5.76 8.37
N VAL A 69 -14.23 -6.46 7.25
CA VAL A 69 -14.74 -6.03 5.94
C VAL A 69 -16.09 -6.69 5.60
N THR A 70 -17.18 -6.14 6.14
CA THR A 70 -18.56 -6.63 5.87
C THR A 70 -19.16 -6.07 4.58
N SER A 71 -18.67 -4.93 4.12
CA SER A 71 -19.16 -4.24 2.93
C SER A 71 -18.05 -3.40 2.30
N VAL A 72 -17.71 -3.75 1.05
CA VAL A 72 -16.77 -3.01 0.21
C VAL A 72 -17.54 -2.37 -0.93
N TYR A 73 -17.22 -1.13 -1.21
CA TYR A 73 -17.71 -0.38 -2.37
C TYR A 73 -16.52 -0.05 -3.26
N ARG A 74 -16.67 -0.25 -4.56
CA ARG A 74 -15.69 0.12 -5.58
C ARG A 74 -16.18 1.35 -6.33
N LEU A 75 -15.28 2.28 -6.62
CA LEU A 75 -15.56 3.38 -7.53
C LEU A 75 -15.40 2.90 -8.97
N GLU A 76 -16.52 2.73 -9.65
CA GLU A 76 -16.57 2.32 -11.07
C GLU A 76 -15.74 1.04 -11.31
N THR A 77 -14.78 1.11 -12.24
CA THR A 77 -13.84 0.05 -12.59
C THR A 77 -12.44 0.29 -12.04
N HIS A 78 -12.24 1.34 -11.22
CA HIS A 78 -10.94 1.68 -10.65
C HIS A 78 -10.61 0.79 -9.45
N ASP A 79 -9.32 0.61 -9.17
CA ASP A 79 -8.85 -0.06 -7.94
C ASP A 79 -8.88 0.89 -6.72
N ILE A 80 -10.02 1.56 -6.58
CA ILE A 80 -10.37 2.49 -5.52
C ILE A 80 -11.57 1.91 -4.79
N TYR A 81 -11.42 1.71 -3.49
CA TYR A 81 -12.40 1.07 -2.66
C TYR A 81 -12.62 1.85 -1.37
N TYR A 82 -13.81 1.75 -0.79
CA TYR A 82 -13.96 1.97 0.64
C TYR A 82 -14.70 0.82 1.30
N TYR A 83 -14.41 0.60 2.58
CA TYR A 83 -15.13 -0.35 3.41
C TYR A 83 -15.44 0.23 4.77
N ASN A 84 -16.55 -0.24 5.35
CA ASN A 84 -17.00 0.21 6.65
C ASN A 84 -16.11 -0.35 7.76
N MET A 85 -15.72 0.49 8.71
CA MET A 85 -15.01 0.06 9.92
C MET A 85 -16.01 -0.40 10.99
N GLN A 86 -15.64 -1.40 11.78
CA GLN A 86 -16.46 -1.94 12.86
C GLN A 86 -16.21 -1.30 14.22
N GLU A 87 -15.26 -0.35 14.30
CA GLU A 87 -15.01 0.42 15.52
C GLU A 87 -16.27 1.18 16.00
N PRO A 88 -16.57 1.19 17.31
CA PRO A 88 -17.63 2.00 17.87
C PRO A 88 -17.41 3.51 17.64
N PRO A 89 -18.47 4.29 17.32
CA PRO A 89 -19.81 3.83 16.94
C PRO A 89 -19.78 3.12 15.58
N LYS A 90 -20.30 1.88 15.57
CA LYS A 90 -20.17 0.96 14.43
C LYS A 90 -20.61 1.62 13.14
N TYR A 91 -19.80 1.44 12.10
CA TYR A 91 -20.08 1.93 10.76
C TYR A 91 -20.24 3.45 10.64
N ARG A 92 -19.77 4.26 11.61
CA ARG A 92 -19.66 5.71 11.40
C ARG A 92 -18.47 6.07 10.52
N ASN A 93 -17.38 5.33 10.70
CA ASN A 93 -16.15 5.48 9.96
C ASN A 93 -16.02 4.46 8.83
N ALA A 94 -15.25 4.83 7.82
CA ALA A 94 -14.84 3.95 6.73
C ALA A 94 -13.36 4.14 6.44
N MET A 95 -12.77 3.15 5.79
CA MET A 95 -11.43 3.20 5.26
C MET A 95 -11.51 3.27 3.74
N MET A 96 -10.99 4.35 3.15
CA MET A 96 -10.70 4.45 1.73
C MET A 96 -9.36 3.77 1.45
N VAL A 97 -9.27 3.01 0.36
CA VAL A 97 -8.03 2.38 -0.11
C VAL A 97 -7.91 2.54 -1.62
N ILE A 98 -6.79 3.09 -2.06
CA ILE A 98 -6.43 3.31 -3.46
C ILE A 98 -5.24 2.40 -3.73
N PHE A 99 -5.45 1.29 -4.42
CA PHE A 99 -4.40 0.32 -4.73
C PHE A 99 -3.76 0.60 -6.07
N GLY A 100 -2.52 0.12 -6.23
CA GLY A 100 -1.91 -0.05 -7.53
C GLY A 100 -1.61 1.26 -8.24
N ILE A 101 -1.12 2.24 -7.48
CA ILE A 101 -0.63 3.51 -8.03
C ILE A 101 0.62 3.26 -8.88
N LYS A 102 1.56 2.41 -8.41
CA LYS A 102 2.67 1.88 -9.22
C LYS A 102 2.40 0.45 -9.70
N GLN A 103 1.97 0.29 -10.95
CA GLN A 103 1.71 -1.02 -11.58
C GLN A 103 2.29 -1.13 -13.00
N TYR A 104 2.45 -2.37 -13.48
CA TYR A 104 3.07 -2.68 -14.78
C TYR A 104 2.15 -3.45 -15.74
N HIS A 105 1.05 -4.03 -15.25
CA HIS A 105 0.16 -4.90 -16.04
C HIS A 105 -1.21 -4.27 -16.32
N GLN A 106 -1.49 -3.11 -15.76
CA GLN A 106 -2.73 -2.36 -15.93
C GLN A 106 -2.51 -0.89 -15.64
N ALA A 107 -3.38 -0.04 -16.16
CA ALA A 107 -3.35 1.39 -15.88
C ALA A 107 -3.60 1.66 -14.38
N PRO A 108 -2.84 2.57 -13.75
CA PRO A 108 -3.10 2.98 -12.38
C PRO A 108 -4.39 3.79 -12.29
N PRO A 109 -4.98 3.94 -11.10
CA PRO A 109 -6.11 4.85 -10.92
C PRO A 109 -5.73 6.28 -11.35
N PRO A 110 -6.61 7.02 -12.06
CA PRO A 110 -6.29 8.35 -12.58
C PRO A 110 -5.84 9.32 -11.50
N LYS A 111 -4.69 9.98 -11.69
CA LYS A 111 -4.11 10.93 -10.71
C LYS A 111 -5.12 12.01 -10.29
N GLN A 112 -5.83 12.59 -11.26
CA GLN A 112 -6.86 13.61 -10.99
C GLN A 112 -7.97 13.09 -10.06
N LEU A 113 -8.34 11.81 -10.17
CA LEU A 113 -9.35 11.20 -9.31
C LEU A 113 -8.80 10.99 -7.89
N ILE A 114 -7.54 10.55 -7.76
CA ILE A 114 -6.85 10.43 -6.47
C ILE A 114 -6.79 11.80 -5.78
N THR A 115 -6.35 12.84 -6.48
CA THR A 115 -6.29 14.24 -5.98
C THR A 115 -7.67 14.71 -5.49
N LYS A 116 -8.74 14.48 -6.26
CA LYS A 116 -10.11 14.84 -5.85
C LYS A 116 -10.53 14.11 -4.58
N ILE A 117 -10.25 12.80 -4.48
CA ILE A 117 -10.56 12.02 -3.28
C ILE A 117 -9.81 12.58 -2.06
N LEU A 118 -8.51 12.82 -2.18
CA LEU A 118 -7.69 13.34 -1.08
C LEU A 118 -8.11 14.76 -0.69
N SER A 119 -8.48 15.60 -1.65
CA SER A 119 -9.03 16.94 -1.40
C SER A 119 -10.38 16.89 -0.67
N THR A 120 -11.23 15.92 -1.01
CA THR A 120 -12.50 15.69 -0.31
C THR A 120 -12.26 15.21 1.12
N LEU A 121 -11.36 14.24 1.30
CA LEU A 121 -11.12 13.61 2.60
C LEU A 121 -10.25 14.45 3.54
N LYS A 122 -9.33 15.26 2.98
CA LYS A 122 -8.37 16.10 3.69
C LYS A 122 -7.56 15.33 4.73
N ASN A 123 -7.18 14.10 4.42
CA ASN A 123 -6.46 13.21 5.35
C ASN A 123 -5.74 12.09 4.60
N ILE A 124 -4.68 11.55 5.22
CA ILE A 124 -4.03 10.27 4.88
C ILE A 124 -3.65 9.57 6.18
N SER A 125 -3.97 8.28 6.29
CA SER A 125 -3.72 7.46 7.48
C SER A 125 -2.56 6.50 7.30
N ASN A 126 -2.42 5.92 6.11
CA ASN A 126 -1.28 5.08 5.74
C ASN A 126 -0.95 5.23 4.26
N ILE A 127 0.32 4.98 3.94
CA ILE A 127 0.76 4.75 2.57
C ILE A 127 1.60 3.47 2.53
N ASP A 128 1.54 2.76 1.42
CA ASP A 128 2.54 1.75 1.10
C ASP A 128 3.51 2.37 0.11
N ILE A 129 4.79 2.43 0.48
CA ILE A 129 5.87 2.85 -0.40
C ILE A 129 6.51 1.58 -0.95
N CYS A 130 6.74 1.54 -2.26
CA CYS A 130 7.41 0.43 -2.90
C CYS A 130 8.75 0.82 -3.50
N PHE A 131 9.61 -0.18 -3.60
CA PHE A 131 10.89 -0.13 -4.28
C PHE A 131 11.05 -1.41 -5.11
N ASP A 132 11.37 -1.25 -6.39
CA ASP A 132 11.48 -2.36 -7.34
C ASP A 132 12.96 -2.60 -7.70
N VAL A 133 13.35 -3.87 -7.78
CA VAL A 133 14.69 -4.29 -8.21
C VAL A 133 14.60 -5.40 -9.26
N GLY A 134 15.50 -5.36 -10.25
CA GLY A 134 15.57 -6.35 -11.32
C GLY A 134 16.22 -7.68 -10.91
N ILE A 135 16.67 -7.82 -9.67
CA ILE A 135 17.35 -9.01 -9.16
C ILE A 135 16.65 -9.55 -7.92
N LYS A 136 16.73 -10.87 -7.69
CA LYS A 136 16.19 -11.49 -6.48
C LYS A 136 16.94 -10.96 -5.24
N PRO A 137 16.24 -10.44 -4.22
CA PRO A 137 16.87 -9.98 -3.00
C PRO A 137 17.62 -11.08 -2.24
N ASN A 138 18.70 -10.70 -1.56
CA ASN A 138 19.42 -11.54 -0.63
C ASN A 138 18.66 -11.70 0.69
N LEU A 139 17.74 -12.67 0.71
CA LEU A 139 16.89 -12.92 1.87
C LEU A 139 17.65 -13.48 3.08
N ASN A 140 18.84 -14.05 2.89
CA ASN A 140 19.64 -14.58 4.01
C ASN A 140 20.17 -13.43 4.87
N LYS A 141 20.76 -12.39 4.27
CA LYS A 141 21.19 -11.19 5.00
C LYS A 141 20.06 -10.51 5.77
N LEU A 142 18.84 -10.54 5.22
CA LEU A 142 17.67 -10.04 5.94
C LEU A 142 17.27 -10.91 7.12
N LYS A 143 17.37 -12.24 7.01
CA LYS A 143 17.06 -13.18 8.11
C LYS A 143 18.01 -13.05 9.29
N ASP A 144 19.26 -12.63 9.05
CA ASP A 144 20.24 -12.42 10.12
C ASP A 144 19.88 -11.25 11.04
N ILE A 145 19.00 -10.34 10.59
CA ILE A 145 18.63 -9.10 11.28
C ILE A 145 17.16 -9.10 11.69
N PHE A 146 16.28 -9.67 10.84
CA PHE A 146 14.83 -9.62 11.00
C PHE A 146 14.21 -11.01 11.02
N ASP A 147 13.10 -11.14 11.76
CA ASP A 147 12.23 -12.30 11.68
C ASP A 147 11.45 -12.28 10.34
N LEU A 148 11.97 -13.02 9.36
CA LEU A 148 11.36 -13.16 8.03
C LEU A 148 10.36 -14.32 8.02
N THR A 149 9.08 -13.99 7.89
CA THR A 149 8.02 -14.97 7.67
C THR A 149 7.78 -15.18 6.18
N GLN A 150 7.93 -16.41 5.67
CA GLN A 150 7.55 -16.75 4.31
C GLN A 150 6.04 -17.03 4.21
N TYR A 151 5.40 -16.55 3.16
CA TYR A 151 4.00 -16.86 2.88
C TYR A 151 3.86 -18.29 2.35
N ILE A 152 3.00 -19.05 3.03
CA ILE A 152 2.59 -20.40 2.62
C ILE A 152 1.17 -20.30 2.06
N SER A 153 0.95 -20.86 0.87
CA SER A 153 -0.37 -20.92 0.24
C SER A 153 -1.33 -21.77 1.06
N LYS A 154 -2.62 -21.73 0.72
CA LYS A 154 -3.64 -22.59 1.36
C LYS A 154 -3.35 -24.09 1.16
N ASP A 155 -2.62 -24.43 0.11
CA ASP A 155 -2.26 -25.80 -0.25
C ASP A 155 -0.91 -26.23 0.37
N GLY A 156 -0.36 -25.44 1.30
CA GLY A 156 0.90 -25.74 1.96
C GLY A 156 2.15 -25.40 1.14
N ILE A 157 2.00 -24.69 0.02
CA ILE A 157 3.13 -24.38 -0.89
C ILE A 157 3.83 -23.10 -0.44
N PHE A 158 5.13 -23.19 -0.19
CA PHE A 158 5.98 -22.04 0.05
C PHE A 158 6.06 -21.15 -1.19
N THR A 159 5.82 -19.85 -1.02
CA THR A 159 5.79 -18.89 -2.13
C THR A 159 6.97 -17.93 -2.10
N ASP A 160 7.26 -17.26 -3.21
CA ASP A 160 8.21 -16.15 -3.30
C ASP A 160 7.64 -14.84 -2.68
N THR A 161 7.01 -14.92 -1.52
CA THR A 161 6.52 -13.76 -0.76
C THR A 161 6.97 -13.89 0.68
N TYR A 162 7.62 -12.86 1.18
CA TYR A 162 8.21 -12.79 2.52
C TYR A 162 7.73 -11.54 3.24
N TYR A 163 7.68 -11.61 4.56
CA TYR A 163 7.22 -10.53 5.40
C TYR A 163 8.21 -10.26 6.52
N ILE A 164 8.48 -8.98 6.74
CA ILE A 164 9.04 -8.46 7.99
C ILE A 164 7.87 -7.81 8.73
N ASN A 165 7.29 -8.50 9.70
CA ASN A 165 6.10 -8.04 10.42
C ASN A 165 6.43 -7.20 11.66
N LYS A 166 7.67 -7.26 12.14
CA LYS A 166 8.21 -6.45 13.24
C LYS A 166 9.50 -5.82 12.76
N THR A 167 9.47 -4.50 12.59
CA THR A 167 10.62 -3.70 12.13
C THR A 167 11.26 -2.91 13.27
N ASP A 168 10.59 -2.87 14.43
CA ASP A 168 10.88 -2.00 15.58
C ASP A 168 10.99 -0.50 15.26
N ILE A 169 10.56 -0.09 14.06
CA ILE A 169 10.51 1.29 13.60
C ILE A 169 9.07 1.81 13.75
N PRO A 170 8.81 2.85 14.56
CA PRO A 170 7.47 3.23 14.99
C PRO A 170 6.44 3.40 13.87
N MET A 171 6.84 3.95 12.72
CA MET A 171 5.95 4.23 11.59
C MET A 171 5.93 3.14 10.52
N LEU A 172 6.94 2.26 10.47
CA LEU A 172 7.10 1.25 9.43
C LEU A 172 6.50 -0.07 9.90
N LYS A 173 5.21 -0.28 9.65
CA LYS A 173 4.44 -1.38 10.27
C LYS A 173 4.78 -2.76 9.73
N LYS A 174 5.15 -2.85 8.45
CA LYS A 174 5.40 -4.11 7.77
C LYS A 174 6.18 -3.84 6.49
N ILE A 175 7.06 -4.77 6.13
CA ILE A 175 7.65 -4.84 4.79
C ILE A 175 7.21 -6.15 4.15
N THR A 176 6.74 -6.08 2.92
CA THR A 176 6.43 -7.25 2.09
C THR A 176 7.42 -7.32 0.94
N ILE A 177 8.07 -8.46 0.76
CA ILE A 177 9.08 -8.68 -0.29
C ILE A 177 8.56 -9.80 -1.17
N TYR A 178 8.45 -9.56 -2.47
CA TYR A 178 7.89 -10.58 -3.36
C TYR A 178 8.32 -10.46 -4.81
N ASN A 179 8.23 -11.59 -5.52
CA ASN A 179 8.43 -11.63 -6.97
C ASN A 179 7.24 -10.95 -7.68
N LYS A 180 7.43 -9.68 -8.07
CA LYS A 180 6.42 -8.85 -8.73
C LYS A 180 6.19 -9.31 -10.16
N ALA A 181 7.24 -9.75 -10.84
CA ALA A 181 7.15 -10.31 -12.19
C ALA A 181 6.24 -11.52 -12.23
N PHE A 182 6.45 -12.50 -11.33
CA PHE A 182 5.59 -13.66 -11.20
C PHE A 182 4.13 -13.27 -10.85
N LYS A 183 3.94 -12.39 -9.86
CA LYS A 183 2.60 -11.95 -9.43
C LYS A 183 1.79 -11.28 -10.55
N ASN A 184 2.46 -10.51 -11.40
CA ASN A 184 1.83 -9.72 -12.47
C ASN A 184 1.99 -10.35 -13.86
N ASN A 185 2.60 -11.53 -13.98
CA ASN A 185 2.93 -12.17 -15.25
C ASN A 185 3.72 -11.25 -16.20
N LEU A 186 4.81 -10.64 -15.70
CA LEU A 186 5.68 -9.76 -16.48
C LEU A 186 6.75 -10.57 -17.23
N GLY A 187 7.15 -10.10 -18.42
CA GLY A 187 8.19 -10.73 -19.24
C GLY A 187 9.63 -10.39 -18.85
N PHE A 188 9.85 -9.82 -17.66
CA PHE A 188 11.16 -9.42 -17.15
C PHE A 188 11.22 -9.61 -15.63
N ASP A 189 12.42 -9.80 -15.08
CA ASP A 189 12.63 -9.97 -13.66
C ASP A 189 12.32 -8.68 -12.88
N LEU A 190 11.52 -8.84 -11.83
CA LEU A 190 11.14 -7.73 -10.98
C LEU A 190 10.74 -8.24 -9.59
N TRP A 191 11.47 -7.82 -8.58
CA TRP A 191 11.14 -8.02 -7.17
C TRP A 191 10.76 -6.69 -6.55
N ARG A 192 9.74 -6.72 -5.67
CA ARG A 192 9.23 -5.53 -5.00
C ARG A 192 9.39 -5.66 -3.50
N PHE A 193 9.93 -4.62 -2.89
CA PHE A 193 9.77 -4.30 -1.47
C PHE A 193 8.59 -3.34 -1.33
N GLU A 194 7.70 -3.60 -0.38
CA GLU A 194 6.51 -2.78 -0.13
C GLU A 194 6.40 -2.52 1.38
N ALA A 195 6.69 -1.28 1.78
CA ALA A 195 6.71 -0.78 3.14
C ALA A 195 5.38 -0.12 3.49
N LYS A 196 4.63 -0.73 4.43
CA LYS A 196 3.40 -0.15 4.98
C LYS A 196 3.75 0.86 6.07
N ILE A 197 3.53 2.14 5.80
CA ILE A 197 3.87 3.25 6.69
C ILE A 197 2.60 3.87 7.26
N SER A 198 2.55 4.03 8.58
CA SER A 198 1.53 4.85 9.24
C SER A 198 1.90 6.32 9.24
N ILE A 199 0.94 7.18 8.89
CA ILE A 199 1.07 8.63 8.94
C ILE A 199 0.13 9.13 10.04
N PRO A 200 0.64 9.40 11.26
CA PRO A 200 -0.18 9.89 12.37
C PRO A 200 -0.79 11.26 12.06
N ASN A 201 -0.04 12.11 11.37
CA ASN A 201 -0.49 13.43 10.95
C ASN A 201 0.17 13.83 9.64
N TYR A 202 -0.59 13.85 8.54
CA TYR A 202 -0.05 14.18 7.21
C TYR A 202 0.41 15.65 7.09
N ARG A 203 -0.04 16.55 7.99
CA ARG A 203 0.44 17.94 8.01
C ARG A 203 1.88 18.07 8.50
N TYR A 204 2.37 17.06 9.20
CA TYR A 204 3.76 16.91 9.59
C TYR A 204 4.29 15.64 8.94
N LEU A 205 4.39 15.69 7.61
CA LEU A 205 4.82 14.54 6.83
C LEU A 205 6.25 14.15 7.24
N ALA A 206 6.36 13.03 7.94
CA ALA A 206 7.59 12.31 8.19
C ALA A 206 7.40 10.89 7.65
N LEU A 207 8.36 10.39 6.90
CA LEU A 207 8.35 9.04 6.38
C LEU A 207 9.70 8.40 6.74
N PRO A 208 9.73 7.16 7.27
CA PRO A 208 10.96 6.44 7.61
C PRO A 208 11.67 5.92 6.34
N LEU A 209 12.01 6.83 5.41
CA LEU A 209 12.61 6.49 4.12
C LEU A 209 14.07 6.05 4.26
N ASN A 210 14.81 6.63 5.21
CA ASN A 210 16.18 6.21 5.51
C ASN A 210 16.19 4.76 6.00
N GLU A 211 15.33 4.44 6.97
CA GLU A 211 15.23 3.10 7.53
C GLU A 211 14.76 2.10 6.48
N PHE A 212 13.78 2.49 5.64
CA PHE A 212 13.35 1.63 4.54
C PHE A 212 14.48 1.40 3.53
N LYS A 213 15.27 2.42 3.19
CA LYS A 213 16.44 2.31 2.32
C LYS A 213 17.51 1.39 2.92
N SER A 214 17.84 1.53 4.19
CA SER A 214 18.81 0.65 4.84
C SER A 214 18.41 -0.82 4.72
N ILE A 215 17.12 -1.12 4.87
CA ILE A 215 16.60 -2.49 4.72
C ILE A 215 16.70 -2.97 3.27
N THR A 216 16.36 -2.14 2.29
CA THR A 216 16.49 -2.56 0.88
C THR A 216 17.94 -2.73 0.45
N ASP A 217 18.86 -1.92 0.98
CA ASP A 217 20.29 -2.01 0.66
C ASP A 217 20.97 -3.25 1.26
N ILE A 218 20.61 -3.64 2.49
CA ILE A 218 21.05 -4.93 3.08
C ILE A 218 20.73 -6.09 2.12
N ALA A 219 19.54 -6.05 1.52
CA ALA A 219 19.06 -7.10 0.65
C ALA A 219 19.64 -7.03 -0.78
N LYS A 220 20.19 -5.89 -1.21
CA LYS A 220 20.90 -5.74 -2.48
C LYS A 220 22.36 -6.18 -2.40
N ALA A 221 22.98 -6.05 -1.22
CA ALA A 221 24.40 -6.34 -1.05
C ALA A 221 24.73 -7.77 -1.50
N THR A 222 25.57 -7.89 -2.51
CA THR A 222 26.12 -9.17 -2.98
C THR A 222 26.84 -9.87 -1.82
N ASN A 223 26.85 -11.21 -1.85
CA ASN A 223 27.71 -11.97 -0.95
C ASN A 223 29.14 -11.68 -1.40
N ASP A 224 29.87 -10.87 -0.62
CA ASP A 224 31.32 -10.82 -0.69
C ASP A 224 31.90 -12.16 -0.21
#